data_AF-A0A521QWZ1-F1
#
_entry.id   AF-A0A521QWZ1-F1
#
_cell.length_a   1.000
_cell.length_b   1.000
_cell.length_c   1.000
_cell.angle_alpha   90.00
_cell.angle_beta   90.00
_cell.angle_gamma   90.00
#
_symmetry.space_group_name_H-M   'P 1'
#
loop_
_entity.id
_entity.type
_entity.pdbx_description
1 polymer ?
#
loop_
_entity_poly.entity_id
_entity_poly.type
_entity_poly.pdbx_seq_one_letter_code
_entity_poly.pdbx_strand_id
1 'polypeptide(L)'
;MADRPANALRRAYWRSFVEGVGICWPVLSGLLILQAALGSIIGLIEGWGIGQGVYFAFITGLTVGYGDLVPTGILTRCLTVLIGFCGIALTGMVAALAVKSFQAVARH
;
A
#
# COMPACT_ATOMS: atom_id res chain seq x y z
N MET A 1 4.58 -1.46 -38.14
CA MET A 1 4.61 -1.36 -36.67
C MET A 1 5.73 -0.37 -36.34
N ALA A 2 5.42 0.92 -36.53
CA ALA A 2 6.42 1.96 -36.71
C ALA A 2 7.21 2.26 -35.44
N ASP A 3 8.49 2.62 -35.62
CA ASP A 3 9.50 2.95 -34.62
C ASP A 3 9.05 4.05 -33.63
N ARG A 4 8.19 3.69 -32.67
CA ARG A 4 7.89 4.58 -31.55
C ARG A 4 9.15 4.68 -30.71
N PRO A 5 9.72 5.88 -30.52
CA PRO A 5 10.89 6.03 -29.67
C PRO A 5 10.55 5.52 -28.28
N ALA A 6 11.40 4.68 -27.68
CA ALA A 6 11.18 4.07 -26.36
C ALA A 6 10.75 5.09 -25.28
N ASN A 7 11.20 6.33 -25.44
CA ASN A 7 10.83 7.47 -24.61
C ASN A 7 9.33 7.84 -24.69
N ALA A 8 8.68 7.69 -25.84
CA ALA A 8 7.24 7.94 -25.99
C ALA A 8 6.40 6.87 -25.28
N LEU A 9 6.79 5.60 -25.39
CA LEU A 9 6.11 4.48 -24.72
C LEU A 9 6.21 4.60 -23.19
N ARG A 10 7.41 4.90 -22.67
CA ARG A 10 7.65 5.13 -21.24
C ARG A 10 6.82 6.29 -20.69
N ARG A 11 6.76 7.41 -21.43
CA ARG A 11 5.95 8.57 -21.02
C ARG A 11 4.45 8.28 -21.04
N ALA A 12 3.97 7.52 -22.02
CA ALA A 12 2.57 7.12 -22.08
C ALA A 12 2.18 6.24 -20.88
N TYR A 13 2.99 5.22 -20.57
CA TYR A 13 2.81 4.38 -19.37
C TYR A 13 2.77 5.22 -18.09
N TRP A 14 3.76 6.09 -17.92
CA TRP A 14 3.90 6.90 -16.72
C TRP A 14 2.71 7.83 -16.51
N ARG A 15 2.22 8.48 -17.57
CA ARG A 15 1.03 9.34 -17.48
C ARG A 15 -0.21 8.55 -17.07
N SER A 16 -0.48 7.42 -17.72
CA SER A 16 -1.63 6.57 -17.39
C SER A 16 -1.56 6.03 -15.96
N PHE A 17 -0.36 5.71 -15.48
CA PHE A 17 -0.16 5.27 -14.10
C PHE A 17 -0.43 6.38 -13.10
N VAL A 18 0.15 7.58 -13.30
CA VAL A 18 -0.05 8.72 -12.41
C VAL A 18 -1.50 9.20 -12.40
N GLU A 19 -2.18 9.20 -13.56
CA GLU A 19 -3.63 9.47 -13.63
C GLU A 19 -4.45 8.42 -12.87
N GLY A 20 -4.11 7.13 -13.02
CA GLY A 20 -4.73 6.06 -12.26
C GLY A 20 -4.55 6.21 -10.75
N VAL A 21 -3.34 6.57 -10.31
CA VAL A 21 -3.04 6.89 -8.91
C VAL A 21 -3.85 8.09 -8.43
N GLY A 22 -3.95 9.15 -9.23
CA GLY A 22 -4.72 10.35 -8.89
C GLY A 22 -6.22 10.04 -8.69
N ILE A 23 -6.80 9.18 -9.53
CA ILE A 23 -8.20 8.74 -9.40
C ILE A 23 -8.40 7.88 -8.15
N CYS A 24 -7.48 6.95 -7.88
CA CYS A 24 -7.54 6.07 -6.71
C CYS A 24 -7.02 6.71 -5.41
N TRP A 25 -6.53 7.96 -5.49
CA TRP A 25 -5.88 8.65 -4.38
C TRP A 25 -6.71 8.68 -3.09
N PRO A 26 -8.04 8.95 -3.11
CA PRO A 26 -8.84 8.93 -1.89
C PRO A 26 -8.83 7.56 -1.21
N VAL A 27 -8.93 6.48 -1.99
CA VAL A 27 -8.91 5.11 -1.47
C VAL A 27 -7.53 4.75 -0.93
N LEU A 28 -6.47 5.08 -1.66
CA LEU A 28 -5.09 4.86 -1.20
C LEU A 28 -4.82 5.62 0.10
N SER A 29 -5.21 6.90 0.18
CA SER A 29 -5.07 7.68 1.40
C SER A 29 -5.88 7.11 2.57
N GLY A 30 -7.11 6.62 2.31
CA GLY A 30 -7.93 5.97 3.33
C GLY A 30 -7.27 4.71 3.89
N LEU A 31 -6.72 3.86 3.02
CA LEU A 31 -6.00 2.65 3.42
C LEU A 31 -4.71 2.99 4.20
N LEU A 32 -3.94 3.99 3.76
CA LEU A 32 -2.72 4.43 4.44
C LEU A 32 -3.01 5.03 5.82
N ILE A 33 -4.04 5.89 5.92
CA ILE A 33 -4.47 6.49 7.18
C ILE A 33 -4.99 5.41 8.12
N LEU A 34 -5.80 4.47 7.62
CA LEU A 34 -6.31 3.37 8.43
C LEU A 34 -5.16 2.50 8.97
N GLN A 35 -4.17 2.20 8.14
CA GLN A 35 -3.00 1.41 8.55
C GLN A 35 -2.17 2.15 9.60
N ALA A 36 -1.92 3.44 9.42
CA ALA A 36 -1.21 4.26 10.40
C ALA A 36 -2.00 4.41 11.72
N ALA A 37 -3.32 4.58 11.65
CA ALA A 37 -4.19 4.68 12.83
C ALA A 37 -4.21 3.38 13.63
N LEU A 38 -4.40 2.23 12.96
CA LEU A 38 -4.36 0.91 13.60
C LEU A 38 -2.98 0.65 14.23
N GLY A 39 -1.90 0.97 13.50
CA GLY A 39 -0.54 0.88 14.02
C GLY A 39 -0.32 1.75 15.26
N SER A 40 -0.78 3.00 15.22
CA SER A 40 -0.70 3.92 16.36
C SER A 40 -1.43 3.38 17.58
N ILE A 41 -2.64 2.82 17.40
CA ILE A 41 -3.42 2.20 18.48
C ILE A 41 -2.67 1.01 19.08
N ILE A 42 -2.14 0.12 18.24
CA ILE A 42 -1.35 -1.04 18.71
C ILE A 42 -0.10 -0.58 19.47
N GLY A 43 0.64 0.39 18.93
CA GLY A 43 1.84 0.92 19.57
C GLY A 43 1.57 1.59 20.92
N LEU A 44 0.40 2.20 21.10
CA LEU A 44 -0.03 2.73 22.40
C LEU A 44 -0.43 1.63 23.38
N ILE A 45 -1.11 0.58 22.93
CA ILE A 45 -1.56 -0.54 23.78
C ILE A 45 -0.36 -1.41 24.22
N GLU A 46 0.58 -1.69 23.33
CA GLU A 46 1.77 -2.51 23.61
C GLU A 46 2.92 -1.70 24.22
N GLY A 47 2.79 -0.37 24.34
CA GLY A 47 3.79 0.50 24.97
C GLY A 47 5.01 0.83 24.11
N TRP A 48 4.99 0.54 22.81
CA TRP A 48 6.08 0.88 21.87
C TRP A 48 6.08 2.36 21.46
N GLY A 49 4.96 3.05 21.72
CA GLY A 49 4.72 4.41 21.24
C GLY A 49 4.23 4.45 19.79
N ILE A 50 3.76 5.63 19.38
CA ILE A 50 3.08 5.84 18.09
C ILE A 50 4.00 5.53 16.90
N GLY A 51 5.25 6.01 16.93
CA GLY A 51 6.19 5.84 15.82
C GLY A 51 6.50 4.37 15.50
N GLN A 52 6.78 3.58 16.53
CA GLN A 52 7.03 2.14 16.40
C GLN A 52 5.77 1.37 16.00
N GLY A 53 4.59 1.79 16.51
CA GLY A 53 3.32 1.23 16.10
C GLY A 53 2.99 1.45 14.62
N VAL A 54 3.23 2.66 14.10
CA VAL A 54 3.07 2.97 12.66
C VAL A 54 4.06 2.16 11.84
N TYR A 55 5.33 2.10 12.25
CA TYR A 55 6.34 1.26 11.60
C TYR A 55 5.90 -0.21 11.54
N PHE A 56 5.44 -0.79 12.67
CA PHE A 56 4.89 -2.14 12.74
C PHE A 56 3.75 -2.36 11.75
N ALA A 57 2.81 -1.41 11.64
CA ALA A 57 1.69 -1.53 10.73
C ALA A 57 2.10 -1.53 9.26
N PHE A 58 3.09 -0.72 8.87
CA PHE A 58 3.60 -0.71 7.50
C PHE A 58 4.41 -1.96 7.17
N ILE A 59 5.33 -2.40 8.04
CA ILE A 59 6.11 -3.62 7.76
C ILE A 59 5.21 -4.86 7.68
N THR A 60 4.14 -4.90 8.48
CA THR A 60 3.18 -6.00 8.48
C THR A 60 2.26 -5.91 7.27
N GLY A 61 1.71 -4.73 6.99
CA GLY A 61 0.83 -4.49 5.84
C GLY A 61 1.52 -4.67 4.50
N LEU A 62 2.80 -4.30 4.40
CA LEU A 62 3.63 -4.53 3.20
C LEU A 62 4.20 -5.95 3.16
N THR A 63 3.82 -6.82 4.10
CA THR A 63 4.24 -8.23 4.18
C THR A 63 5.75 -8.44 4.31
N VAL A 64 6.46 -7.43 4.82
CA VAL A 64 7.91 -7.52 5.12
C VAL A 64 8.13 -8.36 6.37
N GLY A 65 7.42 -8.05 7.45
CA GLY A 65 7.35 -8.89 8.66
C GLY A 65 8.69 -9.15 9.36
N TYR A 66 9.47 -8.11 9.68
CA TYR A 66 10.77 -8.28 10.35
C TYR A 66 10.72 -9.04 11.68
N GLY A 67 9.59 -8.97 12.40
CA GLY A 67 9.38 -9.71 13.65
C GLY A 67 10.10 -9.10 14.87
N ASP A 68 10.61 -7.89 14.75
CA ASP A 68 11.20 -7.08 15.82
C ASP A 68 10.15 -6.54 16.81
N LEU A 69 8.94 -6.26 16.31
CA LEU A 69 7.77 -5.90 17.11
C LEU A 69 6.68 -6.94 16.93
N VAL A 70 6.25 -7.56 18.04
CA VAL A 70 5.26 -8.63 18.03
C VAL A 70 4.18 -8.36 19.08
N PRO A 71 2.90 -8.21 18.68
CA PRO A 71 1.81 -7.92 19.61
C PRO A 71 1.58 -9.09 20.55
N THR A 72 1.53 -8.79 21.85
CA THR A 72 1.35 -9.79 22.91
C THR A 72 -0.12 -9.95 23.30
N GLY A 73 -0.92 -8.88 23.19
CA GLY A 73 -2.34 -8.89 23.53
C GLY A 73 -3.24 -9.58 22.50
N ILE A 74 -4.35 -10.15 22.97
CA ILE A 74 -5.38 -10.73 22.09
C ILE A 74 -5.98 -9.64 21.18
N LEU A 75 -6.30 -8.47 21.75
CA LEU A 75 -6.86 -7.35 21.01
C LEU A 75 -5.92 -6.86 19.91
N THR A 76 -4.64 -6.66 20.22
CA THR A 76 -3.64 -6.15 19.28
C THR A 76 -3.31 -7.15 18.18
N ARG A 77 -3.37 -8.46 18.47
CA ARG A 77 -3.34 -9.52 17.44
C ARG A 77 -4.54 -9.45 16.50
N CYS A 78 -5.75 -9.26 17.01
CA CYS A 78 -6.94 -9.07 16.16
C CYS A 78 -6.81 -7.81 15.28
N LEU A 79 -6.32 -6.70 15.83
CA LEU A 79 -6.06 -5.47 15.07
C LEU A 79 -4.97 -5.68 14.00
N THR A 80 -3.97 -6.51 14.29
CA THR A 80 -2.91 -6.88 13.33
C THR A 80 -3.46 -7.63 12.13
N VAL A 81 -4.45 -8.50 12.33
CA VAL A 81 -5.15 -9.17 11.22
C VAL A 81 -5.84 -8.15 10.31
N LEU A 82 -6.47 -7.11 10.87
CA LEU A 82 -7.06 -6.02 10.09
C LEU A 82 -6.01 -5.22 9.29
N ILE A 83 -4.83 -4.99 9.88
CA ILE A 83 -3.69 -4.38 9.18
C ILE A 83 -3.29 -5.23 7.98
N GLY A 84 -3.25 -6.56 8.12
CA GLY A 84 -2.96 -7.50 7.04
C GLY A 84 -3.96 -7.38 5.88
N PHE A 85 -5.26 -7.35 6.17
CA PHE A 85 -6.30 -7.13 5.14
C PHE A 85 -6.14 -5.78 4.43
N CYS A 86 -5.85 -4.71 5.17
CA CYS A 86 -5.57 -3.40 4.60
C CYS A 86 -4.34 -3.42 3.69
N GLY A 87 -3.29 -4.15 4.10
CA GLY A 87 -2.06 -4.35 3.33
C GLY A 87 -2.29 -5.07 2.00
N ILE A 88 -3.08 -6.14 2.03
CA ILE A 88 -3.50 -6.87 0.81
C ILE A 88 -4.28 -5.96 -0.13
N ALA A 89 -5.23 -5.18 0.40
CA ALA A 89 -6.00 -4.24 -0.42
C ALA A 89 -5.11 -3.15 -1.04
N LEU A 90 -4.17 -2.59 -0.27
CA LEU A 90 -3.23 -1.56 -0.72
C LEU A 90 -2.33 -2.09 -1.83
N THR A 91 -1.66 -3.21 -1.60
CA THR A 91 -0.74 -3.83 -2.57
C THR A 91 -1.47 -4.30 -3.82
N GLY A 92 -2.67 -4.88 -3.67
CA GLY A 92 -3.54 -5.27 -4.76
C GLY A 92 -3.98 -4.08 -5.63
N MET A 93 -4.32 -2.95 -5.02
CA MET A 93 -4.67 -1.73 -5.76
C MET A 93 -3.48 -1.21 -6.59
N VAL A 94 -2.29 -1.14 -5.99
CA VAL A 94 -1.08 -0.71 -6.69
C VAL A 94 -0.76 -1.63 -7.87
N ALA A 95 -0.86 -2.95 -7.68
CA ALA A 95 -0.67 -3.93 -8.75
C ALA A 95 -1.71 -3.76 -9.88
N ALA A 96 -2.99 -3.55 -9.54
CA ALA A 96 -4.06 -3.32 -10.51
C ALA A 96 -3.82 -2.05 -11.35
N LEU A 97 -3.37 -0.96 -10.73
CA LEU A 97 -3.01 0.27 -11.43
C LEU A 97 -1.85 0.07 -12.40
N ALA A 98 -0.82 -0.68 -11.98
CA ALA A 98 0.30 -1.01 -12.85
C ALA A 98 -0.18 -1.80 -14.09
N VAL A 99 -1.00 -2.85 -13.88
CA VAL A 99 -1.57 -3.68 -14.95
C VAL A 99 -2.45 -2.85 -15.89
N LYS A 100 -3.33 -2.00 -15.34
CA LYS A 100 -4.19 -1.10 -16.13
C LYS A 100 -3.36 -0.15 -17.00
N SER A 101 -2.25 0.36 -16.47
CA SER A 101 -1.35 1.27 -17.19
C SER A 101 -0.62 0.56 -18.33
N PHE A 102 -0.19 -0.69 -18.14
CA PHE A 102 0.37 -1.50 -19.22
C PHE A 102 -0.66 -1.79 -20.32
N GLN A 103 -1.89 -2.14 -19.94
CA GLN A 103 -2.96 -2.41 -20.90
C GLN A 103 -3.36 -1.15 -21.69
N ALA A 104 -3.33 0.03 -21.06
CA ALA A 104 -3.61 1.30 -21.74
C ALA A 104 -2.59 1.56 -22.86
N VAL A 105 -1.30 1.27 -22.60
CA VAL A 105 -0.24 1.42 -23.59
C VAL A 105 -0.29 0.34 -24.68
N ALA A 106 -0.66 -0.90 -24.32
CA ALA A 106 -0.73 -2.01 -25.28
C ALA A 106 -1.92 -1.92 -26.25
N ARG A 107 -2.98 -1.20 -25.89
CA ARG A 107 -4.16 -0.99 -26.75
C ARG A 107 -4.00 0.15 -27.77
N HIS A 108 -2.90 0.91 -27.72
CA HIS A 108 -2.61 2.07 -28.58
C HIS A 108 -1.35 1.89 -29.42
#